data_AF-A0A2V6TZF9-F1
#
_entry.id   AF-A0A2V6TZF9-F1
#
_cell.length_a   1.000
_cell.length_b   1.000
_cell.length_c   1.000
_cell.angle_alpha   90.00
_cell.angle_beta   90.00
_cell.angle_gamma   90.00
#
_symmetry.space_group_name_H-M   'P 1'
#
loop_
_entity.id
_entity.type
_entity.pdbx_description
1 polymer ?
#
loop_
_entity_poly.entity_id
_entity_poly.type
_entity_poly.pdbx_seq_one_letter_code
_entity_poly.pdbx_strand_id
1 'polypeptide(L)'
;MAVAWGLTLAAPALHQLPTSLFFAAVMVTAFYGHLGPGLLATALSSFILEYFFMSPFKNPATGFEETVRVTVFALTAVLINSLHERRRLAEAQRRRLQDQLRQAQKLEAIGRLAGGVAHDFNNFLTVIQGRAQLVLRSLEPRDKSRSDVELIDITAGHARDMVDQLLAFGRNQVLQPKILDLDVVVADMKKILSPLMGEAIMLV
;
A
#
# COMPACT_ATOMS: atom_id res chain seq x y z
N MET A 1 -57.15 -12.42 43.65
CA MET A 1 -57.18 -13.61 42.77
C MET A 1 -57.09 -13.32 41.26
N ALA A 2 -56.56 -12.16 40.82
CA ALA A 2 -56.45 -11.83 39.37
C ALA A 2 -55.00 -11.76 38.85
N VAL A 3 -53.98 -11.77 39.73
CA VAL A 3 -52.56 -11.61 39.32
C VAL A 3 -51.89 -12.97 39.02
N ALA A 4 -52.42 -14.08 39.54
CA ALA A 4 -51.87 -15.42 39.33
C ALA A 4 -52.23 -16.08 37.97
N TRP A 5 -53.23 -15.56 37.26
CA TRP A 5 -53.69 -16.09 35.96
C TRP A 5 -52.97 -15.45 34.75
N GLY A 6 -52.36 -14.27 34.91
CA GLY A 6 -51.62 -13.60 33.82
C GLY A 6 -50.24 -14.19 33.55
N LEU A 7 -49.59 -14.76 34.58
CA LEU A 7 -48.28 -15.40 34.47
C LEU A 7 -48.33 -16.82 33.88
N THR A 8 -49.49 -17.49 33.96
CA THR A 8 -49.72 -18.82 33.39
C THR A 8 -50.04 -18.79 31.90
N LEU A 9 -50.58 -17.68 31.37
CA LEU A 9 -50.85 -17.51 29.94
C LEU A 9 -49.64 -16.99 29.13
N ALA A 10 -48.63 -16.40 29.79
CA ALA A 10 -47.41 -15.90 29.14
C ALA A 10 -46.26 -16.94 29.09
N ALA A 11 -46.35 -18.03 29.86
CA ALA A 11 -45.35 -19.11 29.88
C ALA A 11 -45.10 -19.80 28.51
N PRO A 12 -46.11 -20.07 27.65
CA PRO A 12 -45.84 -20.68 26.35
C PRO A 12 -45.24 -19.71 25.31
N ALA A 13 -45.37 -18.39 25.52
CA ALA A 13 -44.77 -17.38 24.64
C ALA A 13 -43.26 -17.19 24.90
N LEU A 14 -42.81 -17.41 26.14
CA LEU A 14 -41.38 -17.40 26.47
C LEU A 14 -40.59 -18.58 25.87
N HIS A 15 -41.27 -19.67 25.51
CA HIS A 15 -40.65 -20.78 24.78
C HIS A 15 -40.35 -20.47 23.30
N GLN A 16 -40.92 -19.40 22.72
CA GLN A 16 -40.71 -18.99 21.31
C GLN A 16 -39.71 -17.85 21.13
N LEU A 17 -39.26 -17.23 22.23
CA LEU A 17 -38.27 -16.15 22.24
C LEU A 17 -36.79 -16.58 21.98
N PRO A 18 -36.33 -17.83 22.25
CA PRO A 18 -34.94 -18.20 22.01
C PRO A 18 -34.57 -18.24 20.52
N THR A 19 -35.50 -18.67 19.66
CA THR A 19 -35.27 -18.87 18.23
C THR A 19 -35.22 -17.55 17.46
N SER A 20 -36.08 -16.58 17.80
CA SER A 20 -36.11 -15.27 17.15
C SER A 20 -34.86 -14.43 17.47
N LEU A 21 -34.36 -14.46 18.70
CA LEU A 21 -33.11 -13.80 19.10
C LEU A 21 -31.88 -14.43 18.42
N PHE A 22 -31.89 -15.75 18.23
CA PHE A 22 -30.82 -16.45 17.52
C PHE A 22 -30.80 -16.10 16.02
N PHE A 23 -31.96 -16.05 15.36
CA PHE A 23 -32.07 -15.58 13.97
C PHE A 23 -31.55 -14.14 13.81
N ALA A 24 -31.85 -13.25 14.74
CA ALA A 24 -31.34 -11.89 14.73
C ALA A 24 -29.80 -11.85 14.86
N ALA A 25 -29.20 -12.65 15.75
CA ALA A 25 -27.76 -12.73 15.91
C ALA A 25 -27.06 -13.28 14.65
N VAL A 26 -27.63 -14.31 14.02
CA VAL A 26 -27.11 -14.90 12.77
C VAL A 26 -27.25 -13.93 11.60
N MET A 27 -28.37 -13.22 11.48
CA MET A 27 -28.57 -12.15 10.50
C MET A 27 -27.53 -11.04 10.66
N VAL A 28 -27.28 -10.58 11.88
CA VAL A 28 -26.27 -9.54 12.16
C VAL A 28 -24.87 -10.05 11.77
N THR A 29 -24.55 -11.30 12.06
CA THR A 29 -23.26 -11.90 11.69
C THR A 29 -23.11 -12.06 10.17
N ALA A 30 -24.20 -12.40 9.47
CA ALA A 30 -24.26 -12.47 8.01
C ALA A 30 -24.15 -11.09 7.33
N PHE A 31 -24.76 -10.07 7.93
CA PHE A 31 -24.75 -8.69 7.42
C PHE A 31 -23.35 -8.07 7.49
N TYR A 32 -22.59 -8.35 8.55
CA TYR A 32 -21.21 -7.88 8.70
C TYR A 32 -20.17 -8.76 7.96
N GLY A 33 -20.52 -9.99 7.53
CA GLY A 33 -19.59 -10.99 6.99
C GLY A 33 -19.38 -11.01 5.47
N HIS A 34 -20.12 -10.19 4.70
CA HIS A 34 -20.19 -10.27 3.22
C HIS A 34 -20.90 -11.55 2.72
N LEU A 35 -21.52 -11.48 1.53
CA LEU A 35 -22.61 -12.38 1.08
C LEU A 35 -22.34 -13.90 1.17
N GLY A 36 -21.09 -14.34 1.06
CA GLY A 36 -20.73 -15.77 1.03
C GLY A 36 -20.83 -16.49 2.39
N PRO A 37 -19.99 -16.14 3.38
CA PRO A 37 -20.00 -16.80 4.69
C PRO A 37 -21.28 -16.56 5.49
N GLY A 38 -21.99 -15.44 5.27
CA GLY A 38 -23.28 -15.18 5.91
C GLY A 38 -24.37 -16.17 5.50
N LEU A 39 -24.42 -16.55 4.21
CA LEU A 39 -25.36 -17.56 3.71
C LEU A 39 -25.06 -18.95 4.28
N LEU A 40 -23.78 -19.32 4.39
CA LEU A 40 -23.39 -20.59 5.00
C LEU A 40 -23.72 -20.63 6.50
N ALA A 41 -23.44 -19.56 7.24
CA ALA A 41 -23.78 -19.47 8.66
C ALA A 41 -25.29 -19.53 8.90
N THR A 42 -26.08 -18.91 8.03
CA THR A 42 -27.55 -18.92 8.09
C THR A 42 -28.11 -20.29 7.74
N ALA A 43 -27.63 -20.93 6.67
CA ALA A 43 -28.05 -22.26 6.26
C ALA A 43 -27.70 -23.31 7.33
N LEU A 44 -26.49 -23.22 7.90
CA LEU A 44 -26.07 -24.13 8.97
C LEU A 44 -26.88 -23.89 10.25
N SER A 45 -27.13 -22.63 10.62
CA SER A 45 -27.99 -22.29 11.77
C SER A 45 -29.43 -22.79 11.61
N SER A 46 -30.02 -22.62 10.43
CA SER A 46 -31.35 -23.19 10.13
C SER A 46 -31.34 -24.71 10.25
N PHE A 47 -30.31 -25.37 9.73
CA PHE A 47 -30.17 -26.83 9.80
C PHE A 47 -30.03 -27.32 11.25
N ILE A 48 -29.27 -26.60 12.08
CA ILE A 48 -29.13 -26.90 13.51
C ILE A 48 -30.46 -26.70 14.23
N LEU A 49 -31.21 -25.64 13.94
CA LEU A 49 -32.52 -25.38 14.53
C LEU A 49 -33.51 -26.50 14.19
N GLU A 50 -33.58 -26.87 12.92
CA GLU A 50 -34.50 -27.90 12.43
C GLU A 50 -34.16 -29.30 12.99
N TYR A 51 -32.87 -29.59 13.17
CA TYR A 51 -32.40 -30.87 13.73
C TYR A 51 -32.49 -30.94 15.27
N PHE A 52 -32.29 -29.83 15.99
CA PHE A 52 -32.23 -29.80 17.47
C PHE A 52 -33.60 -29.52 18.13
N PHE A 53 -34.52 -28.80 17.48
CA PHE A 53 -35.83 -28.45 18.06
C PHE A 53 -37.00 -29.38 17.65
N MET A 54 -36.90 -30.15 16.56
CA MET A 54 -38.02 -30.97 16.03
C MET A 54 -38.11 -32.41 16.61
N SER A 55 -37.37 -32.73 17.68
CA SER A 55 -37.47 -34.03 18.37
C SER A 55 -37.58 -33.82 19.88
N PRO A 56 -38.78 -33.96 20.49
CA PRO A 56 -38.92 -33.92 21.93
C PRO A 56 -38.48 -35.26 22.52
N PHE A 57 -37.46 -35.19 23.38
CA PHE A 57 -37.05 -36.22 24.35
C PHE A 57 -38.11 -37.29 24.62
N LYS A 58 -37.90 -38.51 24.08
CA LYS A 58 -38.52 -39.74 24.60
C LYS A 58 -37.80 -41.00 24.06
N ASN A 59 -36.56 -41.22 24.48
CA ASN A 59 -36.05 -42.55 24.90
C ASN A 59 -34.57 -42.48 25.29
N PRO A 60 -34.12 -43.12 26.39
CA PRO A 60 -32.73 -43.10 26.87
C PRO A 60 -31.75 -43.95 26.04
N ALA A 61 -32.11 -44.33 24.80
CA ALA A 61 -31.25 -45.08 23.88
C ALA A 61 -30.49 -44.15 22.89
N THR A 62 -30.35 -42.86 23.20
CA THR A 62 -30.00 -41.77 22.26
C THR A 62 -28.60 -41.19 22.41
N GLY A 63 -27.69 -41.80 23.18
CA GLY A 63 -26.33 -41.26 23.38
C GLY A 63 -25.47 -41.17 22.11
N PHE A 64 -25.65 -42.09 21.16
CA PHE A 64 -24.90 -42.10 19.90
C PHE A 64 -25.35 -40.97 18.94
N GLU A 65 -26.66 -40.73 18.83
CA GLU A 65 -27.19 -39.66 17.97
C GLU A 65 -26.83 -38.26 18.47
N GLU A 66 -26.75 -38.06 19.79
CA GLU A 66 -26.35 -36.79 20.38
C GLU A 66 -24.83 -36.54 20.21
N THR A 67 -24.01 -37.59 20.34
CA THR A 67 -22.56 -37.52 20.11
C THR A 67 -22.23 -37.21 18.64
N VAL A 68 -22.90 -37.87 17.69
CA VAL A 68 -22.73 -37.61 16.25
C VAL A 68 -23.12 -36.16 15.92
N ARG A 69 -24.20 -35.66 16.50
CA ARG A 69 -24.69 -34.28 16.32
C ARG A 69 -23.69 -33.23 16.78
N VAL A 70 -23.18 -33.35 18.00
CA VAL A 70 -22.18 -32.41 18.54
C VAL A 70 -20.88 -32.47 17.73
N THR A 71 -20.48 -33.67 17.27
CA THR A 71 -19.28 -33.84 16.44
C THR A 71 -19.42 -33.15 15.08
N VAL A 72 -20.57 -33.30 14.41
CA VAL A 72 -20.85 -32.63 13.12
C VAL A 72 -20.90 -31.11 13.29
N PHE A 73 -21.49 -30.61 14.38
CA PHE A 73 -21.50 -29.18 14.68
C PHE A 73 -20.08 -28.64 14.92
N ALA A 74 -19.26 -29.33 15.70
CA ALA A 74 -17.88 -28.93 15.94
C ALA A 74 -17.04 -28.93 14.66
N LEU A 75 -17.18 -29.96 13.81
CA LEU A 75 -16.46 -30.06 12.54
C LEU A 75 -16.85 -28.95 11.56
N THR A 76 -18.14 -28.64 11.45
CA THR A 76 -18.63 -27.58 10.56
C THR A 76 -18.20 -26.19 11.06
N ALA A 77 -18.23 -25.94 12.37
CA ALA A 77 -17.71 -24.71 12.96
C ALA A 77 -16.20 -24.52 12.70
N VAL A 78 -15.40 -25.58 12.86
CA VAL A 78 -13.95 -25.56 12.57
C VAL A 78 -13.70 -25.33 11.07
N LEU A 79 -14.47 -25.97 10.19
CA LEU A 79 -14.35 -25.79 8.76
C LEU A 79 -14.67 -24.34 8.35
N ILE A 80 -15.74 -23.76 8.88
CA ILE A 80 -16.11 -22.37 8.59
C ILE A 80 -15.04 -21.41 9.11
N ASN A 81 -14.56 -21.60 10.35
CA ASN A 81 -13.53 -20.75 10.92
C ASN A 81 -12.22 -20.81 10.10
N SER A 82 -11.77 -22.02 9.76
CA SER A 82 -10.54 -22.21 8.97
C SER A 82 -10.63 -21.65 7.55
N LEU A 83 -11.79 -21.74 6.89
CA LEU A 83 -12.00 -21.14 5.57
C LEU A 83 -12.03 -19.61 5.64
N HIS A 84 -12.62 -19.05 6.69
CA HIS A 84 -12.67 -17.60 6.88
C HIS A 84 -11.27 -17.03 7.13
N GLU A 85 -10.48 -17.68 7.98
CA GLU A 85 -9.11 -17.28 8.27
C GLU A 85 -8.23 -17.31 7.01
N ARG A 86 -8.31 -18.40 6.23
CA ARG A 86 -7.59 -18.51 4.94
C ARG A 86 -7.98 -17.41 3.95
N ARG A 87 -9.28 -17.08 3.85
CA ARG A 87 -9.74 -15.98 2.98
C ARG A 87 -9.21 -14.63 3.43
N ARG A 88 -9.25 -14.34 4.74
CA ARG A 88 -8.73 -13.08 5.28
C ARG A 88 -7.24 -12.91 4.99
N LEU A 89 -6.45 -13.96 5.17
CA LEU A 89 -5.02 -13.95 4.84
C LEU A 89 -4.79 -13.71 3.34
N ALA A 90 -5.53 -14.41 2.48
CA ALA A 90 -5.42 -14.25 1.03
C ALA A 90 -5.83 -12.84 0.58
N GLU A 91 -6.88 -12.26 1.13
CA GLU A 91 -7.32 -10.90 0.84
C GLU A 91 -6.31 -9.85 1.33
N ALA A 92 -5.77 -10.02 2.53
CA ALA A 92 -4.73 -9.14 3.07
C ALA A 92 -3.46 -9.16 2.20
N GLN A 93 -3.03 -10.35 1.78
CA GLN A 93 -1.88 -10.50 0.88
C GLN A 93 -2.15 -9.92 -0.50
N ARG A 94 -3.35 -10.15 -1.06
CA ARG A 94 -3.76 -9.55 -2.33
C ARG A 94 -3.76 -8.03 -2.27
N ARG A 95 -4.29 -7.41 -1.20
CA ARG A 95 -4.28 -5.96 -1.01
C ARG A 95 -2.86 -5.41 -0.96
N ARG A 96 -1.98 -6.03 -0.16
CA ARG A 96 -0.56 -5.64 -0.08
C ARG A 96 0.13 -5.68 -1.44
N LEU A 97 -0.07 -6.75 -2.21
CA LEU A 97 0.49 -6.88 -3.56
C LEU A 97 -0.08 -5.84 -4.54
N GLN A 98 -1.38 -5.54 -4.45
CA GLN A 98 -2.00 -4.50 -5.27
C GLN A 98 -1.44 -3.11 -4.96
N ASP A 99 -1.20 -2.79 -3.68
CA ASP A 99 -0.62 -1.51 -3.29
C ASP A 99 0.85 -1.41 -3.72
N GLN A 100 1.62 -2.49 -3.61
CA GLN A 100 2.98 -2.56 -4.15
C GLN A 100 2.99 -2.38 -5.67
N LEU A 101 2.07 -3.02 -6.40
CA LEU A 101 1.96 -2.90 -7.85
C LEU A 101 1.59 -1.47 -8.26
N ARG A 102 0.64 -0.83 -7.57
CA ARG A 102 0.31 0.59 -7.80
C ARG A 102 1.51 1.50 -7.56
N GLN A 103 2.26 1.27 -6.47
CA GLN A 103 3.46 2.05 -6.17
C GLN A 103 4.54 1.85 -7.25
N ALA A 104 4.76 0.62 -7.71
CA ALA A 104 5.70 0.32 -8.78
C ALA A 104 5.30 1.00 -10.10
N GLN A 105 4.02 0.94 -10.48
CA GLN A 105 3.51 1.63 -11.67
C GLN A 105 3.65 3.15 -11.58
N LYS A 106 3.43 3.72 -10.39
CA LYS A 106 3.65 5.16 -10.16
C LYS A 106 5.12 5.53 -10.36
N LEU A 107 6.04 4.74 -9.84
CA LEU A 107 7.48 4.96 -10.02
C LEU A 107 7.90 4.78 -11.49
N GLU A 108 7.36 3.78 -12.20
CA GLU A 108 7.60 3.59 -13.63
C GLU A 108 7.12 4.77 -14.47
N ALA A 109 5.92 5.29 -14.18
CA ALA A 109 5.37 6.47 -14.85
C ALA A 109 6.23 7.72 -14.59
N ILE A 110 6.68 7.93 -13.34
CA ILE A 110 7.61 9.01 -12.98
C ILE A 110 8.93 8.85 -13.73
N GLY A 111 9.51 7.65 -13.78
CA GLY A 111 10.77 7.39 -14.49
C GLY A 111 10.66 7.63 -15.99
N ARG A 112 9.53 7.27 -16.62
CA ARG A 112 9.29 7.52 -18.05
C ARG A 112 9.13 9.02 -18.35
N LEU A 113 8.41 9.75 -17.51
CA LEU A 113 8.27 11.21 -17.64
C LEU A 113 9.60 11.93 -17.38
N ALA A 114 10.33 11.53 -16.34
CA ALA A 114 11.66 12.05 -16.03
C ALA A 114 12.64 11.80 -17.19
N GLY A 115 12.56 10.65 -17.86
CA GLY A 115 13.28 10.32 -19.10
C GLY A 115 13.18 11.40 -20.17
N GLY A 116 11.95 11.79 -20.52
CA GLY A 116 11.69 12.80 -21.55
C GLY A 116 12.13 14.20 -21.10
N VAL A 117 11.76 14.60 -19.89
CA VAL A 117 12.09 15.93 -19.34
C VAL A 117 13.61 16.13 -19.22
N ALA A 118 14.32 15.10 -18.76
CA ALA A 118 15.76 15.17 -18.60
C ALA A 118 16.51 15.22 -19.94
N HIS A 119 16.04 14.47 -20.95
CA HIS A 119 16.56 14.60 -22.30
C HIS A 119 16.43 16.04 -22.82
N ASP A 120 15.27 16.67 -22.63
CA ASP A 120 15.04 18.04 -23.06
C ASP A 120 15.89 19.06 -22.27
N PHE A 121 16.08 18.84 -20.97
CA PHE A 121 17.02 19.62 -20.15
C PHE A 121 18.44 19.52 -20.67
N ASN A 122 18.91 18.29 -20.95
CA ASN A 122 20.24 18.06 -21.52
C ASN A 122 20.39 18.73 -22.89
N ASN A 123 19.33 18.79 -23.69
CA ASN A 123 19.33 19.54 -24.95
C ASN A 123 19.55 21.04 -24.71
N PHE A 124 18.82 21.66 -23.78
CA PHE A 124 19.01 23.07 -23.45
C PHE A 124 20.42 23.36 -22.93
N LEU A 125 20.93 22.52 -22.03
CA LEU A 125 22.28 22.65 -21.50
C LEU A 125 23.34 22.50 -22.60
N THR A 126 23.11 21.63 -23.59
CA THR A 126 23.99 21.51 -24.77
C THR A 126 24.07 22.81 -25.56
N VAL A 127 22.93 23.45 -25.81
CA VAL A 127 22.89 24.72 -26.55
C VAL A 127 23.55 25.84 -25.73
N ILE A 128 23.24 25.94 -24.44
CA ILE A 128 23.82 26.95 -23.53
C ILE A 128 25.35 26.80 -23.48
N GLN A 129 25.82 25.58 -23.25
CA GLN A 129 27.25 25.30 -23.15
C GLN A 129 27.96 25.55 -24.49
N GLY A 130 27.37 25.11 -25.61
CA GLY A 130 27.91 25.38 -26.94
C GLY A 130 28.00 26.87 -27.25
N ARG A 131 27.00 27.67 -26.84
CA ARG A 131 27.03 29.14 -26.99
C ARG A 131 28.11 29.77 -26.12
N ALA A 132 28.25 29.35 -24.87
CA ALA A 132 29.29 29.83 -23.96
C ALA A 132 30.69 29.56 -24.56
N GLN A 133 30.93 28.36 -25.08
CA GLN A 133 32.20 28.01 -25.72
C GLN A 133 32.50 28.82 -26.98
N LEU A 134 31.49 29.11 -27.81
CA LEU A 134 31.66 29.97 -28.99
C LEU A 134 32.01 31.42 -28.59
N VAL A 135 31.36 31.94 -27.55
CA VAL A 135 31.67 33.27 -27.01
C VAL A 135 33.09 33.29 -26.44
N LEU A 136 33.50 32.28 -25.66
CA LEU A 136 34.86 32.19 -25.11
C LEU A 136 35.96 32.16 -26.16
N ARG A 137 35.71 31.54 -27.31
CA ARG A 137 36.62 31.55 -28.46
C ARG A 137 36.74 32.92 -29.13
N SER A 138 35.74 33.78 -28.95
CA SER A 138 35.66 35.11 -29.57
C SER A 138 36.19 36.22 -28.64
N LEU A 139 36.25 35.98 -27.32
CA LEU A 139 36.72 36.94 -26.33
C LEU A 139 38.25 36.96 -26.24
N GLU A 140 38.82 38.15 -26.06
CA GLU A 140 40.23 38.30 -25.75
C GLU A 140 40.58 37.70 -24.37
N PRO A 141 41.84 37.26 -24.14
CA PRO A 141 42.24 36.69 -22.85
C PRO A 141 42.07 37.61 -21.64
N ARG A 142 42.04 38.94 -21.84
CA ARG A 142 41.87 39.95 -20.79
C ARG A 142 40.48 40.59 -20.78
N ASP A 143 39.53 40.03 -21.55
CA ASP A 143 38.16 40.53 -21.55
C ASP A 143 37.51 40.30 -20.18
N LYS A 144 36.89 41.35 -19.64
CA LYS A 144 36.24 41.31 -18.32
C LYS A 144 35.07 40.32 -18.27
N SER A 145 34.45 40.05 -19.41
CA SER A 145 33.29 39.14 -19.53
C SER A 145 33.73 37.68 -19.59
N ARG A 146 35.02 37.40 -19.78
CA ARG A 146 35.53 36.03 -19.95
C ARG A 146 35.25 35.16 -18.74
N SER A 147 35.47 35.69 -17.52
CA SER A 147 35.21 34.96 -16.27
C SER A 147 33.74 34.53 -16.15
N ASP A 148 32.82 35.41 -16.55
CA ASP A 148 31.39 35.14 -16.44
C ASP A 148 30.96 34.06 -17.42
N VAL A 149 31.51 34.07 -18.64
CA VAL A 149 31.21 33.05 -19.65
C VAL A 149 31.85 31.69 -19.31
N GLU A 150 33.05 31.68 -18.71
CA GLU A 150 33.65 30.45 -18.16
C GLU A 150 32.78 29.87 -17.05
N LEU A 151 32.23 30.71 -16.17
CA LEU A 151 31.31 30.26 -15.13
C LEU A 151 30.01 29.67 -15.72
N ILE A 152 29.48 30.24 -16.81
CA ILE A 152 28.32 29.68 -17.52
C ILE A 152 28.63 28.28 -18.09
N ASP A 153 29.79 28.10 -18.73
CA ASP A 153 30.20 26.80 -19.31
C ASP A 153 30.34 25.72 -18.21
N ILE A 154 31.02 26.05 -17.11
CA ILE A 154 31.22 25.15 -15.96
C ILE A 154 29.86 24.79 -15.33
N THR A 155 29.01 25.80 -15.08
CA THR A 155 27.71 25.60 -14.43
C THR A 155 26.76 24.78 -15.31
N ALA A 156 26.76 25.01 -16.63
CA ALA A 156 25.97 24.22 -17.57
C ALA A 156 26.43 22.75 -17.62
N GLY A 157 27.74 22.50 -17.54
CA GLY A 157 28.31 21.16 -17.41
C GLY A 157 27.82 20.44 -16.16
N HIS A 158 27.95 21.08 -14.98
CA HIS A 158 27.47 20.51 -13.72
C HIS A 158 25.96 20.27 -13.70
N ALA A 159 25.16 21.17 -14.28
CA ALA A 159 23.71 20.98 -14.37
C ALA A 159 23.37 19.71 -15.19
N ARG A 160 24.14 19.40 -16.23
CA ARG A 160 23.95 18.18 -17.02
C ARG A 160 24.25 16.94 -16.18
N ASP A 161 25.37 16.94 -15.47
CA ASP A 161 25.75 15.83 -14.59
C ASP A 161 24.69 15.56 -13.52
N MET A 162 24.09 16.62 -12.97
CA MET A 162 23.03 16.52 -11.97
C MET A 162 21.74 15.91 -12.55
N VAL A 163 21.37 16.29 -13.78
CA VAL A 163 20.21 15.72 -14.49
C VAL A 163 20.44 14.23 -14.80
N ASP A 164 21.65 13.85 -15.21
CA ASP A 164 22.02 12.47 -15.49
C ASP A 164 22.00 11.60 -14.22
N GLN A 165 22.42 12.14 -13.07
CA GLN A 165 22.29 11.45 -11.78
C GLN A 165 20.83 11.25 -11.36
N LEU A 166 19.96 12.24 -11.59
CA LEU A 166 18.53 12.14 -11.30
C LEU A 166 17.85 11.07 -12.17
N LEU A 167 18.24 10.99 -13.45
CA LEU A 167 17.81 9.95 -14.38
C LEU A 167 18.21 8.55 -13.92
N ALA A 168 19.45 8.37 -13.47
CA ALA A 168 19.93 7.09 -12.96
C ALA A 168 19.08 6.59 -11.77
N PHE A 169 18.66 7.51 -10.90
CA PHE A 169 17.78 7.22 -9.77
C PHE A 169 16.35 6.85 -10.20
N GLY A 170 15.81 7.52 -11.23
CA GLY A 170 14.45 7.29 -11.73
C GLY A 170 14.27 6.02 -12.57
N ARG A 171 15.35 5.42 -13.09
CA ARG A 171 15.26 4.34 -14.10
C ARG A 171 15.42 2.91 -13.57
N ASN A 172 15.58 2.68 -12.26
CA ASN A 172 16.06 1.37 -11.76
C ASN A 172 17.32 0.90 -12.54
N GLN A 173 18.12 1.84 -13.08
CA GLN A 173 19.40 1.48 -13.67
C GLN A 173 20.26 0.95 -12.52
N VAL A 174 20.95 -0.17 -12.77
CA VAL A 174 21.95 -0.70 -11.85
C VAL A 174 22.94 0.43 -11.58
N LEU A 175 22.83 1.05 -10.40
CA LEU A 175 23.75 2.10 -9.96
C LEU A 175 25.14 1.48 -9.98
N GLN A 176 25.98 1.89 -10.92
CA GLN A 176 27.38 1.50 -10.91
C GLN A 176 28.08 2.36 -9.84
N PRO A 177 28.47 1.78 -8.69
CA PRO A 177 29.19 2.55 -7.70
C PRO A 177 30.53 2.94 -8.30
N LYS A 178 30.79 4.24 -8.39
CA LYS A 178 32.11 4.78 -8.75
C LYS A 178 32.86 5.14 -7.48
N ILE A 179 34.14 4.80 -7.43
CA ILE A 179 35.04 5.32 -6.40
C ILE A 179 35.18 6.82 -6.67
N LEU A 180 34.74 7.63 -5.71
CA LEU A 180 34.79 9.09 -5.77
C LEU A 180 35.91 9.60 -4.88
N ASP A 181 36.72 10.51 -5.42
CA ASP A 181 37.66 11.29 -4.64
C ASP A 181 36.92 12.52 -4.08
N LEU A 182 36.73 12.54 -2.77
CA LEU A 182 36.01 13.60 -2.07
C LEU A 182 36.72 14.94 -2.18
N ASP A 183 38.05 14.97 -2.24
CA ASP A 183 38.81 16.22 -2.29
C ASP A 183 38.57 16.94 -3.63
N VAL A 184 38.50 16.17 -4.71
CA VAL A 184 38.19 16.69 -6.06
C VAL A 184 36.75 17.22 -6.12
N VAL A 185 35.78 16.46 -5.60
CA VAL A 185 34.36 16.85 -5.60
C VAL A 185 34.15 18.14 -4.80
N VAL A 186 34.77 18.25 -3.61
CA VAL A 186 34.68 19.45 -2.78
C VAL A 186 35.36 20.65 -3.45
N ALA A 187 36.52 20.45 -4.08
CA ALA A 187 37.23 21.51 -4.79
C ALA A 187 36.43 22.07 -5.97
N ASP A 188 35.77 21.22 -6.75
CA ASP A 188 34.95 21.64 -7.88
C ASP A 188 33.65 22.32 -7.43
N MET A 189 33.06 21.87 -6.32
CA MET A 189 31.93 22.57 -5.68
C MET A 189 32.33 23.97 -5.21
N LYS A 190 33.53 24.12 -4.62
CA LYS A 190 34.06 25.41 -4.15
C LYS A 190 34.24 26.41 -5.29
N LYS A 191 34.67 25.97 -6.48
CA LYS A 191 34.81 26.83 -7.67
C LYS A 191 33.48 27.43 -8.15
N ILE A 192 32.38 26.71 -7.95
CA ILE A 192 31.04 27.16 -8.39
C ILE A 192 30.36 28.00 -7.32
N LEU A 193 30.56 27.66 -6.05
CA LEU A 193 29.96 28.38 -4.93
C LEU A 193 30.68 29.69 -4.62
N SER A 194 32.01 29.74 -4.74
CA SER A 194 32.79 30.96 -4.44
C SER A 194 32.35 32.22 -5.20
N PRO A 195 32.03 32.17 -6.52
CA PRO A 195 31.51 33.33 -7.24
C PRO A 195 30.07 33.72 -6.85
N LEU A 196 29.26 32.76 -6.38
CA LEU A 196 27.86 32.97 -5.99
C LEU A 196 27.73 33.50 -4.55
N MET A 197 28.70 33.17 -3.70
CA MET A 197 28.79 33.60 -2.32
C MET A 197 29.68 34.84 -2.27
N GLY A 198 29.08 36.04 -2.27
CA GLY A 198 29.82 37.31 -2.19
C GLY A 198 30.78 37.38 -0.98
N GLU A 199 31.56 38.48 -0.87
CA GLU A 199 32.71 38.66 0.06
C GLU A 199 32.45 38.34 1.56
N ALA A 200 31.20 38.13 1.97
CA ALA A 200 30.80 37.87 3.35
C ALA A 200 30.96 36.40 3.82
N ILE A 201 31.25 35.43 2.94
CA ILE A 201 31.31 34.02 3.35
C ILE A 201 32.60 33.35 2.86
N MET A 202 33.47 32.96 3.80
CA MET A 202 34.67 32.15 3.52
C MET A 202 34.33 30.66 3.57
N LEU A 203 34.53 29.96 2.46
CA LEU A 203 34.55 28.49 2.40
C LEU A 203 35.85 28.00 3.06
N VAL A 204 35.76 27.54 4.31
CA VAL A 204 36.83 26.85 5.04
C VAL A 204 37.06 25.47 4.41
#